data_AF-A0AAV6BY69-F1
#
_entry.id   AF-A0AAV6BY69-F1
#
_cell.length_a   1.000
_cell.length_b   1.000
_cell.length_c   1.000
_cell.angle_alpha   90.00
_cell.angle_beta   90.00
_cell.angle_gamma   90.00
#
_symmetry.space_group_name_H-M   'P 1'
#
loop_
_entity.id
_entity.type
_entity.pdbx_description
1 polymer ?
#
loop_
_entity_poly.entity_id
_entity_poly.type
_entity_poly.pdbx_seq_one_letter_code
_entity_poly.pdbx_strand_id
1 'polypeptide(L)'
;IVGTPLAALTRILVTGDKEQVFNGICGAESGSVPVSAVAPAMLFSEMEVQKRAHSHTRPPILPPPGFENSPEAQPANPGAGANP
;
A
#
# COMPACT_ATOMS: atom_id res chain seq x y z
N ILE A 1 3.28 5.17 4.04
CA ILE A 1 2.98 6.58 4.37
C ILE A 1 1.50 6.65 4.66
N VAL A 2 1.09 7.39 5.69
CA VAL A 2 -0.32 7.58 6.03
C VAL A 2 -0.77 8.94 5.51
N GLY A 3 -2.04 9.03 5.09
CA GLY A 3 -2.60 10.26 4.52
C GLY A 3 -2.54 10.31 2.99
N THR A 4 -2.95 11.44 2.42
CA THR A 4 -2.98 11.62 0.97
C THR A 4 -1.60 12.02 0.45
N PRO A 5 -1.16 11.52 -0.72
CA PRO A 5 0.11 11.93 -1.32
C PRO A 5 0.24 13.46 -1.47
N LEU A 6 -0.86 14.14 -1.80
CA LEU A 6 -0.90 15.60 -1.91
C LEU A 6 -0.53 16.30 -0.60
N ALA A 7 -1.01 15.81 0.55
CA ALA A 7 -0.67 16.39 1.83
C ALA A 7 0.83 16.26 2.14
N ALA A 8 1.43 15.10 1.84
CA ALA A 8 2.87 14.89 2.03
C ALA A 8 3.72 15.82 1.16
N LEU A 9 3.32 16.08 -0.09
CA LEU A 9 4.05 16.96 -1.00
C LEU A 9 4.13 18.41 -0.48
N THR A 10 3.11 18.88 0.24
CA THR A 10 3.13 20.23 0.85
C THR A 10 4.15 20.38 1.98
N ARG A 11 4.75 19.28 2.46
CA ARG A 11 5.76 19.27 3.52
C ARG A 11 7.20 19.17 3.02
N ILE A 12 7.41 19.24 1.70
CA ILE A 12 8.76 19.31 1.13
C ILE A 12 9.37 20.68 1.46
N LEU A 13 10.50 20.69 2.15
CA LEU A 13 11.26 21.89 2.47
C LEU A 13 12.24 22.26 1.37
N VAL A 14 12.95 21.27 0.84
CA VAL A 14 13.98 21.47 -0.19
C VAL A 14 14.13 20.21 -1.04
N THR A 15 14.57 20.40 -2.27
CA THR A 15 14.92 19.34 -3.22
C THR A 15 16.38 19.48 -3.62
N GLY A 16 17.04 18.36 -3.90
CA GLY A 16 18.38 18.33 -4.47
C GLY A 16 18.40 18.77 -5.93
N ASP A 17 19.59 19.04 -6.44
CA ASP A 17 19.87 19.48 -7.81
C ASP A 17 20.14 18.31 -8.79
N LYS A 18 20.20 17.08 -8.28
CA LYS A 18 20.48 15.87 -9.07
C LYS A 18 19.26 14.99 -9.16
N GLU A 19 18.74 14.84 -10.38
CA GLU A 19 17.69 13.90 -10.70
C GLU A 19 18.21 12.46 -10.74
N GLN A 20 17.37 11.51 -10.34
CA GLN A 20 17.62 10.08 -10.45
C GLN A 20 16.43 9.39 -11.11
N VAL A 21 16.69 8.40 -11.95
CA VAL A 21 15.66 7.61 -12.64
C VAL A 21 15.37 6.34 -11.86
N PHE A 22 14.09 6.08 -11.60
CA PHE A 22 13.58 4.82 -11.09
C PHE A 22 12.81 4.11 -12.22
N ASN A 23 13.27 2.92 -12.59
CA ASN A 23 12.55 2.02 -13.48
C ASN A 23 11.95 0.88 -12.65
N GLY A 24 10.65 0.68 -12.74
CA GLY A 24 9.94 -0.31 -11.92
C GLY A 24 8.64 -0.80 -12.54
N ILE A 25 7.86 -1.53 -11.75
CA ILE A 25 6.56 -2.06 -12.15
C ILE A 25 5.48 -1.45 -11.26
N CYS A 26 4.44 -0.88 -11.87
CA CYS A 26 3.24 -0.45 -11.19
C CYS A 26 2.20 -1.59 -11.24
N GLY A 27 1.83 -2.13 -10.10
CA GLY A 27 0.80 -3.16 -9.97
C GLY A 27 -0.56 -2.55 -9.64
N ALA A 28 -1.61 -3.05 -10.28
CA ALA A 28 -3.00 -2.78 -9.97
C ALA A 28 -3.78 -4.10 -9.99
N GLU A 29 -5.04 -4.08 -9.53
CA GLU A 29 -5.93 -5.25 -9.61
C GLU A 29 -6.15 -5.70 -11.07
N SER A 30 -5.98 -4.79 -12.04
CA SER A 30 -6.06 -5.08 -13.48
C SER A 30 -4.77 -5.64 -14.09
N GLY A 31 -3.68 -5.75 -13.32
CA GLY A 31 -2.38 -6.25 -13.78
C GLY A 31 -1.19 -5.32 -13.49
N SER A 32 -0.03 -5.69 -14.03
CA SER A 32 1.25 -5.02 -13.81
C SER A 32 1.75 -4.35 -15.09
N VAL A 33 2.14 -3.07 -15.01
CA VAL A 33 2.68 -2.31 -16.13
C VAL A 33 4.08 -1.75 -15.81
N PRO A 34 5.03 -1.78 -16.75
CA PRO A 34 6.33 -1.14 -16.56
C PRO A 34 6.19 0.38 -16.55
N VAL A 35 6.89 1.04 -15.61
CA VAL A 35 6.88 2.50 -15.44
C VAL A 35 8.28 3.02 -15.17
N SER A 36 8.50 4.29 -15.52
CA SER A 36 9.71 5.04 -15.19
C SER A 36 9.31 6.34 -14.48
N ALA A 37 10.00 6.68 -13.40
CA ALA A 37 9.82 7.93 -12.67
C ALA A 37 11.17 8.62 -12.49
N VAL A 38 11.17 9.95 -12.44
CA VAL A 38 12.37 10.76 -12.21
C VAL A 38 12.12 11.69 -11.05
N ALA A 39 13.03 11.71 -10.07
CA ALA A 39 12.95 12.62 -8.93
C ALA A 39 14.35 12.86 -8.33
N PRO A 40 14.58 14.05 -7.75
CA PRO A 40 15.76 14.30 -6.93
C PRO A 40 15.57 13.78 -5.49
N ALA A 41 16.62 13.87 -4.67
CA ALA A 41 16.48 13.75 -3.23
C ALA A 41 15.59 14.89 -2.68
N MET A 42 14.73 14.60 -1.72
CA MET A 42 13.80 15.58 -1.12
C MET A 42 13.84 15.51 0.41
N LEU A 43 13.84 16.66 1.07
CA LEU A 43 13.74 16.77 2.52
C LEU A 43 12.33 17.21 2.91
N PHE A 44 11.70 16.46 3.79
CA PHE A 44 10.37 16.75 4.33
C PHE A 44 10.49 17.31 5.76
N SER A 45 9.63 18.25 6.13
CA SER A 45 9.55 18.75 7.51
C SER A 45 8.97 17.72 8.47
N GLU A 46 7.98 16.96 8.00
CA GLU A 46 7.33 15.89 8.72
C GLU A 46 6.78 14.84 7.74
N MET A 47 6.67 13.59 8.21
CA MET A 47 6.06 12.51 7.42
C MET A 47 5.41 11.48 8.34
N GLU A 48 4.15 11.16 8.06
CA GLU A 48 3.42 10.12 8.78
C GLU A 48 3.71 8.74 8.19
N VAL A 49 4.16 7.82 9.04
CA VAL A 49 4.51 6.44 8.65
C VAL A 49 3.59 5.42 9.31
N GLN A 50 3.28 4.37 8.56
CA GLN A 50 2.50 3.23 9.04
C GLN A 50 3.44 2.23 9.71
N LYS A 51 3.23 1.96 11.00
CA LYS A 51 4.03 0.98 11.76
C LYS A 51 3.74 -0.48 11.37
N ARG A 52 2.51 -0.76 10.90
CA ARG A 52 2.03 -2.09 10.51
C ARG A 52 1.54 -2.03 9.07
N ALA A 53 1.72 -3.11 8.33
CA ALA A 53 1.12 -3.27 7.01
C ALA A 53 -0.41 -3.32 7.14
N HIS A 54 -1.12 -2.54 6.33
CA HIS A 54 -2.55 -2.61 6.21
C HIS A 54 -2.91 -3.50 5.02
N SER A 55 -3.82 -4.46 5.17
CA SER A 55 -4.34 -5.17 4.00
C SER A 55 -5.25 -4.24 3.22
N HIS A 56 -5.04 -4.15 1.90
CA HIS A 56 -5.95 -3.47 0.98
C HIS A 56 -7.03 -4.42 0.43
N THR A 57 -6.88 -5.72 0.66
CA THR A 57 -7.87 -6.73 0.30
C THR A 57 -9.11 -6.58 1.16
N ARG A 58 -10.18 -6.03 0.59
CA ARG A 58 -11.51 -6.10 1.19
C ARG A 58 -12.03 -7.53 1.00
N PRO A 59 -12.43 -8.24 2.08
CA PRO A 59 -13.07 -9.54 1.93
C PRO A 59 -14.39 -9.38 1.15
N PRO A 60 -14.84 -10.44 0.43
CA PRO A 60 -16.10 -10.41 -0.29
C PRO A 60 -17.26 -9.96 0.61
N ILE A 61 -18.09 -9.03 0.13
CA ILE A 61 -19.25 -8.54 0.90
C ILE A 61 -20.36 -9.61 0.96
N LEU A 62 -20.36 -10.53 -0.02
CA LEU A 62 -21.31 -11.63 -0.12
C LEU A 62 -20.56 -12.97 -0.13
N PRO A 63 -21.17 -14.05 0.39
CA PRO A 63 -20.64 -15.39 0.19
C PRO A 63 -20.61 -15.72 -1.31
N PRO A 64 -19.74 -16.65 -1.73
CA PRO A 64 -19.74 -17.16 -3.10
C PRO A 64 -21.13 -17.64 -3.50
N PRO A 65 -21.59 -17.38 -4.74
CA PRO A 65 -22.90 -17.80 -5.20
C PRO A 65 -23.07 -19.33 -5.04
N GLY A 66 -24.17 -19.76 -4.42
CA GLY A 66 -24.45 -21.17 -4.10
C GLY A 66 -24.11 -21.59 -2.66
N PHE A 67 -23.46 -20.72 -1.86
CA PHE A 67 -23.09 -20.98 -0.46
C PHE A 67 -23.76 -20.00 0.53
N GLU A 68 -24.98 -19.54 0.21
CA GLU A 68 -25.74 -18.54 0.97
C GLU A 68 -26.05 -18.96 2.42
N ASN A 69 -25.95 -20.27 2.73
CA ASN A 69 -26.31 -20.85 4.03
C ASN A 69 -25.17 -21.58 4.75
N SER A 70 -23.90 -21.40 4.31
CA SER A 70 -22.77 -21.99 5.05
C SER A 70 -22.44 -21.11 6.27
N PRO A 71 -22.22 -21.70 7.46
CA PRO A 71 -21.89 -20.93 8.65
C PRO A 71 -20.62 -20.12 8.41
N GLU A 72 -20.75 -18.83 8.68
CA GLU A 72 -19.79 -17.75 8.54
C GLU A 72 -18.34 -18.20 8.79
N ALA A 73 -17.48 -18.08 7.78
CA ALA A 73 -16.05 -18.28 7.95
C ALA A 73 -15.52 -17.16 8.87
N GLN A 74 -15.30 -17.51 10.13
CA GLN A 74 -14.72 -16.63 11.14
C GLN A 74 -13.47 -15.91 10.59
N PRO A 75 -13.27 -14.62 10.90
CA PRO A 75 -12.07 -13.91 10.49
C PRO A 75 -10.86 -14.65 11.05
N ALA A 76 -9.92 -15.01 10.16
CA ALA A 76 -8.71 -15.72 10.53
C ALA A 76 -7.98 -14.96 11.65
N ASN A 77 -7.91 -15.61 12.81
CA ASN A 77 -7.24 -15.10 14.00
C ASN A 77 -5.74 -14.93 13.68
N PRO A 78 -5.10 -13.75 13.83
CA PRO A 78 -3.69 -13.57 13.52
C PRO A 78 -2.71 -14.25 14.51
N GLY A 79 -3.20 -15.17 15.35
CA GLY A 79 -2.50 -15.70 16.53
C GLY A 79 -2.05 -17.17 16.44
N ALA A 80 -1.93 -17.75 15.25
CA ALA A 80 -1.44 -19.13 15.10
C ALA A 80 -0.37 -19.21 14.02
N GLY A 81 0.83 -18.77 14.41
CA GLY A 81 2.06 -18.91 13.66
C GLY A 81 3.23 -19.07 14.62
N ALA A 82 3.13 -20.01 15.56
CA ALA A 82 4.32 -20.65 16.09
C ALA A 82 4.90 -21.50 14.96
N ASN A 83 6.15 -21.27 14.59
CA ASN A 83 6.95 -22.23 13.87
C ASN A 83 8.38 -22.22 14.45
N PRO A 84 9.09 -23.37 14.37
CA PRO A 84 10.35 -23.62 15.07
C PRO A 84 11.50 -22.73 14.58
#